data_AF-A0A7R9MV22-F1
#
_entry.id   AF-A0A7R9MV22-F1
#
_cell.length_a   1.000
_cell.length_b   1.000
_cell.length_c   1.000
_cell.angle_alpha   90.00
_cell.angle_beta   90.00
_cell.angle_gamma   90.00
#
_symmetry.space_group_name_H-M   'P 1'
#
loop_
_entity.id
_entity.type
_entity.pdbx_description
1 polymer ?
#
loop_
_entity_poly.entity_id
_entity_poly.type
_entity_poly.pdbx_seq_one_letter_code
_entity_poly.pdbx_strand_id
1 'polypeptide(L)'
;MTEDLNQPLGYYLSFFPVVFIDGSGYHNVLWDVTIDSYDRLRHESRLTIASLDSGSGFESTFLREITFETKFDVLFKISVPSLLKSSKVGDISQDIRDQCGDTVTAFVGHL
;
A
#
# COMPACT_ATOMS: atom_id res chain seq x y z
N MET A 1 -25.19 -15.38 24.55
CA MET A 1 -24.46 -16.47 23.89
C MET A 1 -23.15 -15.87 23.40
N THR A 2 -22.21 -15.74 24.32
CA THR A 2 -20.86 -15.16 24.11
C THR A 2 -19.90 -16.33 24.17
N GLU A 3 -19.81 -17.08 23.09
CA GLU A 3 -18.81 -18.15 22.95
C GLU A 3 -17.51 -17.53 22.43
N ASP A 4 -16.48 -17.57 23.28
CA ASP A 4 -15.05 -17.55 23.00
C ASP A 4 -14.54 -16.83 21.73
N LEU A 5 -14.78 -15.52 21.63
CA LEU A 5 -14.14 -14.65 20.64
C LEU A 5 -12.59 -14.67 20.68
N ASN A 6 -12.02 -15.16 21.79
CA ASN A 6 -10.57 -15.22 22.02
C ASN A 6 -9.86 -16.38 21.30
N GLN A 7 -10.56 -17.47 20.96
CA GLN A 7 -9.93 -18.59 20.24
C GLN A 7 -9.53 -18.25 18.80
N PRO A 8 -10.41 -17.69 17.95
CA PRO A 8 -10.04 -17.38 16.57
C PRO A 8 -8.98 -16.26 16.49
N LEU A 9 -9.04 -15.26 17.37
CA LEU A 9 -8.06 -14.16 17.39
C LEU A 9 -6.64 -14.64 17.68
N GLY A 10 -6.45 -15.47 18.71
CA GLY A 10 -5.13 -16.02 19.04
C GLY A 10 -4.56 -16.88 17.92
N TYR A 11 -5.41 -17.65 17.22
CA TYR A 11 -5.01 -18.42 16.04
C TYR A 11 -4.50 -17.51 14.92
N TYR A 12 -5.29 -16.52 14.49
CA TYR A 12 -4.88 -15.63 13.39
C TYR A 12 -3.63 -14.80 13.72
N LEU A 13 -3.47 -14.32 14.96
CA LEU A 13 -2.30 -13.55 15.37
C LEU A 13 -0.99 -14.36 15.29
N SER A 14 -1.06 -15.69 15.26
CA SER A 14 0.13 -16.53 15.08
C SER A 14 0.62 -16.60 13.63
N PHE A 15 -0.22 -16.20 12.65
CA PHE A 15 0.10 -16.28 11.23
C PHE A 15 0.11 -14.93 10.51
N PHE A 16 -0.66 -13.96 11.00
CA PHE A 16 -0.85 -12.67 10.34
C PHE A 16 -0.37 -11.53 11.22
N PRO A 17 0.38 -10.56 10.67
CA PRO A 17 0.85 -9.40 11.43
C PRO A 17 -0.30 -8.46 11.82
N VAL A 18 -1.39 -8.46 11.04
CA VAL A 18 -2.56 -7.62 11.22
C VAL A 18 -3.81 -8.48 11.09
N VAL A 19 -4.72 -8.37 12.05
CA VAL A 19 -5.90 -9.23 12.14
C VAL A 19 -7.15 -8.37 12.36
N PHE A 20 -8.12 -8.51 11.46
CA PHE A 20 -9.46 -7.98 11.63
C PHE A 20 -10.47 -9.07 11.29
N ILE A 21 -11.08 -9.64 12.31
CA ILE A 21 -11.95 -10.79 12.19
C ILE A 21 -13.38 -10.32 11.97
N ASP A 22 -14.05 -10.92 11.00
CA ASP A 22 -15.46 -10.68 10.73
C ASP A 22 -16.38 -11.16 11.87
N GLY A 23 -17.65 -10.76 11.86
CA GLY A 23 -18.60 -11.14 12.92
C GLY A 23 -18.84 -12.64 13.05
N SER A 24 -18.50 -13.44 12.03
CA SER A 24 -18.61 -14.90 12.08
C SER A 24 -17.43 -15.58 12.77
N GLY A 25 -16.28 -14.92 12.88
CA GLY A 25 -15.08 -15.49 13.49
C GLY A 25 -14.19 -16.30 12.54
N TYR A 26 -14.60 -16.48 11.29
CA TYR A 26 -13.95 -17.40 10.33
C TYR A 26 -13.11 -16.70 9.27
N HIS A 27 -13.11 -15.35 9.22
CA HIS A 27 -12.41 -14.63 8.18
C HIS A 27 -11.60 -13.46 8.74
N ASN A 28 -10.28 -13.47 8.48
CA ASN A 28 -9.45 -12.28 8.61
C ASN A 28 -9.59 -11.45 7.33
N VAL A 29 -10.28 -10.31 7.41
CA VAL A 29 -10.50 -9.39 6.28
C VAL A 29 -9.17 -8.78 5.80
N LEU A 30 -8.18 -8.70 6.69
CA LEU A 30 -6.87 -8.11 6.41
C LEU A 30 -5.80 -9.16 6.11
N TRP A 31 -6.18 -10.34 5.60
CA TRP A 31 -5.25 -11.45 5.37
C TRP A 31 -4.10 -11.14 4.41
N ASP A 32 -4.31 -10.25 3.43
CA ASP A 32 -3.30 -9.82 2.44
C ASP A 32 -2.60 -8.50 2.83
N VAL A 33 -2.87 -7.99 4.04
CA VAL A 33 -2.32 -6.72 4.49
C VAL A 33 -1.01 -6.96 5.22
N THR A 34 0.06 -6.38 4.67
CA THR A 34 1.37 -6.35 5.33
C THR A 34 1.38 -5.37 6.50
N ILE A 35 2.32 -5.56 7.43
CA ILE A 35 2.51 -4.63 8.53
C ILE A 35 2.84 -3.21 8.04
N ASP A 36 3.67 -3.09 7.00
CA ASP A 36 4.05 -1.81 6.41
C ASP A 36 2.86 -1.08 5.79
N SER A 37 1.99 -1.82 5.08
CA SER A 37 0.76 -1.25 4.53
C SER A 37 -0.19 -0.77 5.63
N TYR A 38 -0.30 -1.51 6.73
CA TYR A 38 -1.11 -1.11 7.88
C TYR A 38 -0.55 0.11 8.61
N ASP A 39 0.76 0.14 8.85
CA ASP A 39 1.41 1.28 9.51
C ASP A 39 1.29 2.55 8.66
N ARG A 40 1.42 2.44 7.34
CA ARG A 40 1.16 3.55 6.42
C ARG A 40 -0.29 4.00 6.51
N LEU A 41 -1.26 3.08 6.47
CA LEU A 41 -2.68 3.42 6.62
C LEU A 41 -2.95 4.14 7.94
N ARG A 42 -2.37 3.65 9.04
CA ARG A 42 -2.49 4.25 10.37
C ARG A 42 -1.90 5.67 10.40
N HIS A 43 -0.74 5.86 9.77
CA HIS A 43 -0.10 7.17 9.66
C HIS A 43 -0.97 8.17 8.88
N GLU A 44 -1.42 7.78 7.69
CA GLU A 44 -2.26 8.63 6.82
C GLU A 44 -3.62 8.93 7.45
N SER A 45 -4.21 7.96 8.15
CA SER A 45 -5.48 8.15 8.87
C SER A 45 -5.33 9.21 9.97
N ARG A 46 -4.20 9.20 10.68
CA ARG A 46 -3.90 10.20 11.72
C ARG A 46 -3.73 11.60 11.12
N LEU A 47 -3.02 11.72 9.99
CA LEU A 47 -2.86 13.00 9.28
C LEU A 47 -4.21 13.51 8.75
N THR A 48 -5.02 12.61 8.20
CA THR A 48 -6.38 12.92 7.73
C THR A 48 -7.24 13.50 8.85
N ILE A 49 -7.29 12.85 10.02
CA ILE A 49 -8.08 13.34 11.15
C ILE A 49 -7.59 14.72 11.58
N ALA A 50 -6.26 14.90 11.74
CA ALA A 50 -5.69 16.19 12.12
C ALA A 50 -5.96 17.30 11.09
N SER A 51 -5.97 16.97 9.80
CA SER A 51 -6.31 17.86 8.69
C SER A 51 -7.80 18.27 8.75
N LEU A 52 -8.69 17.31 9.00
CA LEU A 52 -10.13 17.59 9.10
C LEU A 52 -10.47 18.43 10.33
N ASP A 53 -9.80 18.20 11.45
CA ASP A 53 -9.96 18.99 12.68
C ASP A 53 -9.49 20.45 12.51
N SER A 54 -8.68 20.76 11.50
CA SER A 54 -8.21 22.12 11.23
C SER A 54 -9.27 23.03 10.56
N GLY A 55 -10.43 22.48 10.18
CA GLY A 55 -11.57 23.22 9.61
C GLY A 55 -11.47 23.53 8.11
N SER A 56 -10.30 23.37 7.50
CA SER A 56 -10.07 23.59 6.05
C SER A 56 -9.46 22.39 5.33
N GLY A 57 -9.17 21.29 6.03
CA GLY A 57 -8.46 20.15 5.45
C GLY A 57 -9.25 19.25 4.51
N PHE A 58 -10.54 19.54 4.25
CA PHE A 58 -11.35 18.71 3.34
C PHE A 58 -10.79 18.72 1.92
N GLU A 59 -10.49 19.91 1.38
CA GLU A 59 -9.98 20.05 0.01
C GLU A 59 -8.62 19.37 -0.14
N SER A 60 -7.70 19.61 0.79
CA SER A 60 -6.36 19.01 0.74
C SER A 60 -6.36 17.50 0.88
N THR A 61 -7.32 16.93 1.61
CA THR A 61 -7.39 15.49 1.88
C THR A 61 -8.12 14.71 0.78
N PHE A 62 -9.21 15.27 0.23
CA PHE A 62 -10.10 14.52 -0.67
C PHE A 62 -10.18 15.05 -2.10
N LEU A 63 -9.89 16.34 -2.32
CA LEU A 63 -10.05 16.96 -3.65
C LEU A 63 -8.71 17.17 -4.35
N ARG A 64 -7.61 17.21 -3.60
CA ARG A 64 -6.27 17.38 -4.17
C ARG A 64 -5.80 16.08 -4.80
N GLU A 65 -5.57 16.11 -6.11
CA GLU A 65 -4.87 15.03 -6.80
C GLU A 65 -3.41 14.96 -6.36
N ILE A 66 -2.97 13.75 -6.02
CA ILE A 66 -1.58 13.46 -5.64
C ILE A 66 -1.01 12.51 -6.68
N THR A 67 -0.08 13.01 -7.49
CA THR A 67 0.59 12.22 -8.52
C THR A 67 1.53 11.21 -7.86
N PHE A 68 1.78 10.07 -8.52
CA PHE A 68 2.52 8.96 -7.91
C PHE A 68 3.94 9.36 -7.47
N GLU A 69 4.60 10.21 -8.26
CA GLU A 69 5.94 10.76 -8.00
C GLU A 69 6.01 11.46 -6.65
N THR A 70 4.92 12.11 -6.24
CA THR A 70 4.88 12.94 -5.03
C THR A 70 4.49 12.15 -3.78
N LYS A 71 4.13 10.86 -3.93
CA LYS A 71 3.72 10.00 -2.80
C LYS A 71 4.89 9.39 -2.04
N PHE A 72 6.10 9.42 -2.61
CA PHE A 72 7.27 8.76 -2.07
C PHE A 72 8.47 9.68 -2.15
N ASP A 73 9.33 9.66 -1.13
CA ASP A 73 10.56 10.45 -1.13
C ASP A 73 11.57 9.96 -2.16
N VAL A 74 11.54 8.66 -2.48
CA VAL A 74 12.47 8.02 -3.40
C VAL A 74 11.73 7.00 -4.26
N LEU A 75 11.95 7.05 -5.57
CA LEU A 75 11.46 6.10 -6.54
C LEU A 75 12.60 5.30 -7.15
N PHE A 76 12.47 3.97 -7.15
CA PHE A 76 13.43 3.08 -7.79
C PHE A 76 12.83 2.44 -9.02
N LYS A 77 13.53 2.59 -10.15
CA LYS A 77 13.20 1.87 -11.40
C LYS A 77 14.02 0.60 -11.49
N ILE A 78 13.42 -0.54 -11.16
CA ILE A 78 14.07 -1.84 -11.27
C ILE A 78 13.84 -2.39 -12.69
N SER A 79 14.92 -2.57 -13.46
CA SER A 79 14.87 -3.29 -14.74
C SER A 79 15.32 -4.72 -14.52
N VAL A 80 14.46 -5.69 -14.81
CA VAL A 80 14.78 -7.13 -14.72
C VAL A 80 14.74 -7.73 -16.13
N PRO A 81 15.88 -7.78 -16.85
CA PRO A 81 15.91 -8.18 -18.27
C PRO A 81 15.34 -9.57 -18.56
N SER A 82 15.38 -10.49 -17.59
CA SER A 82 14.84 -11.85 -17.72
C SER A 82 13.32 -11.90 -17.70
N LEU A 83 12.65 -10.99 -17.00
CA LEU A 83 11.18 -10.91 -16.95
C LEU A 83 10.60 -10.19 -18.18
N LEU A 84 11.40 -9.35 -18.84
CA LEU A 84 11.00 -8.64 -20.07
C LEU A 84 10.85 -9.55 -21.29
N LYS A 85 11.37 -10.78 -21.25
CA LYS A 85 11.27 -11.74 -22.38
C LYS A 85 9.92 -12.45 -22.45
N SER A 86 9.12 -12.44 -21.38
CA SER A 86 7.77 -13.04 -21.35
C SER A 86 6.67 -12.09 -21.80
N SER A 87 6.93 -10.78 -21.78
CA SER A 87 6.02 -9.80 -22.38
C SER A 87 6.40 -9.70 -23.85
N LYS A 88 5.60 -10.29 -24.74
CA LYS A 88 5.60 -9.82 -26.12
C LYS A 88 5.30 -8.34 -26.02
N VAL A 89 6.27 -7.52 -26.42
CA VAL A 89 6.14 -6.06 -26.58
C VAL A 89 5.11 -5.83 -27.69
N GLY A 90 3.84 -6.06 -27.37
CA GLY A 90 2.68 -5.78 -28.19
C GLY A 90 1.97 -4.64 -27.50
N ASP A 91 2.07 -3.46 -28.10
CA ASP A 91 1.19 -2.30 -27.91
C ASP A 91 0.68 -2.06 -26.48
N ILE A 92 1.62 -1.91 -25.53
CA ILE A 92 1.30 -1.14 -24.33
C ILE A 92 1.30 0.31 -24.80
N SER A 93 0.11 0.89 -24.96
CA SER A 93 -0.04 2.26 -25.46
C SER A 93 0.80 3.22 -24.62
N GLN A 94 1.34 4.26 -25.25
CA GLN A 94 2.13 5.29 -24.56
C GLN A 94 1.33 5.95 -23.42
N ASP A 95 0.00 5.82 -23.41
CA ASP A 95 -0.90 6.33 -22.38
C ASP A 95 -0.89 5.49 -21.09
N ILE A 96 -0.35 4.26 -21.12
CA ILE A 96 -0.16 3.40 -19.95
C ILE A 96 1.24 3.59 -19.35
N ARG A 97 2.17 4.23 -20.08
CA ARG A 97 3.48 4.59 -19.55
C ARG A 97 3.35 5.83 -18.68
N ASP A 98 3.23 5.59 -17.39
CA ASP A 98 3.40 6.62 -16.37
C ASP A 98 4.79 7.25 -16.53
N GLN A 99 4.84 8.49 -17.03
CA GLN A 99 6.09 9.25 -17.17
C GLN A 99 6.46 9.82 -15.81
N CYS A 100 6.85 8.91 -14.93
CA CYS A 100 7.17 9.21 -13.55
C CYS A 100 8.57 9.85 -13.45
N GLY A 101 8.61 11.18 -13.53
CA GLY A 101 9.70 12.06 -13.09
C GLY A 101 11.09 11.86 -13.69
N ASP A 102 12.03 12.73 -13.29
CA ASP A 102 13.46 12.60 -13.62
C ASP A 102 14.01 11.33 -12.98
N THR A 103 14.34 10.34 -13.81
CA THR A 103 14.86 9.05 -13.35
C THR A 103 16.36 9.16 -13.05
N VAL A 104 16.75 9.01 -11.79
CA VAL A 104 18.16 8.80 -11.42
C VAL A 104 18.47 7.31 -11.49
N THR A 105 19.44 6.92 -12.31
CA THR A 105 19.87 5.53 -12.42
C THR A 105 20.83 5.22 -11.27
N ALA A 106 20.42 4.37 -10.33
CA ALA A 106 21.28 3.85 -9.28
C ALA A 106 21.75 2.44 -9.64
N PHE A 107 23.06 2.20 -9.58
CA PHE A 107 23.64 0.87 -9.73
C PHE A 107 23.77 0.23 -8.35
N VAL A 108 23.10 -0.89 -8.13
CA VAL A 108 23.38 -1.75 -6.98
C VAL A 108 24.55 -2.65 -7.38
N GLY A 109 25.76 -2.29 -6.94
CA GLY A 109 26.93 -3.15 -7.06
C GLY A 109 26.75 -4.40 -6.20
N HIS A 110 27.08 -5.56 -6.75
CA HIS A 110 27.18 -6.81 -5.98
C HIS A 110 28.27 -6.68 -4.91
N LEU A 111 27.91 -6.92 -3.65
CA LEU A 111 28.86 -7.27 -2.58
C LEU A 111 29.30 -8.73 -2.75
#